data_AF-A0A348TXI2-F1
#
_entry.id   AF-A0A348TXI2-F1
#
_cell.length_a   1.000
_cell.length_b   1.000
_cell.length_c   1.000
_cell.angle_alpha   90.00
_cell.angle_beta   90.00
_cell.angle_gamma   90.00
#
_symmetry.space_group_name_H-M   'P 1'
#
loop_
_entity.id
_entity.type
_entity.pdbx_description
1 polymer ?
#
loop_
_entity_poly.entity_id
_entity_poly.type
_entity_poly.pdbx_seq_one_letter_code
_entity_poly.pdbx_strand_id
1 'polypeptide(L)' 'MDLSNLKPAEGATHSRKRVGRGEGSGHGGTSTRGHKGAQSRSGYSRKIGFEGGQMPLQRRVPKFGFTNPNRVEYKG' A
#
# COMPACT_ATOMS: atom_id res chain seq x y z
N MET A 1 28.41 -23.85 16.88
CA MET A 1 27.79 -22.67 16.24
C MET A 1 27.74 -21.59 17.30
N ASP A 2 28.70 -20.68 17.28
CA ASP A 2 28.75 -19.56 18.22
C ASP A 2 27.78 -18.47 17.79
N LEU A 3 27.19 -17.76 18.76
CA LEU A 3 26.25 -16.67 18.51
C LEU A 3 26.83 -15.56 17.61
N SER A 4 28.15 -15.40 17.59
CA SER A 4 28.87 -14.42 16.75
C SER A 4 28.94 -14.78 15.26
N ASN A 5 28.70 -16.04 14.89
CA ASN A 5 28.85 -16.54 13.52
C ASN A 5 27.52 -16.73 12.78
N LEU A 6 26.40 -16.28 13.36
CA LEU A 6 25.08 -16.35 12.74
C LEU A 6 24.99 -15.35 11.58
N LYS A 7 24.77 -15.85 10.37
CA LYS A 7 24.50 -15.03 9.18
C LYS A 7 23.15 -15.42 8.59
N PRO A 8 22.30 -14.44 8.22
CA PRO A 8 21.05 -14.72 7.53
C PRO A 8 21.33 -15.27 6.13
N ALA A 9 20.36 -15.98 5.55
CA ALA A 9 20.41 -16.38 4.14
C ALA A 9 20.49 -15.15 3.24
N GLU A 10 21.11 -15.31 2.07
CA GLU A 10 21.22 -14.22 1.10
C GLU A 10 19.83 -13.72 0.69
N GLY A 11 19.63 -12.40 0.75
CA GLY A 11 18.33 -11.77 0.47
C GLY A 11 17.29 -11.84 1.60
N ALA A 12 17.56 -12.51 2.73
CA ALA A 12 16.61 -12.58 3.83
C ALA A 12 16.37 -11.23 4.54
N THR A 13 17.29 -10.27 4.40
CA THR A 13 17.20 -8.94 5.01
C THR A 13 17.42 -7.83 4.00
N HIS A 14 16.57 -6.79 4.03
CA HIS A 14 16.69 -5.60 3.19
C HIS A 14 16.71 -4.32 4.04
N SER A 15 17.48 -3.33 3.61
CA SER A 15 17.51 -2.02 4.26
C SER A 15 16.20 -1.27 4.04
N ARG A 16 15.59 -0.76 5.12
CA ARG A 16 14.39 0.08 5.02
C ARG A 16 14.68 1.40 4.31
N LYS A 17 13.70 1.90 3.56
CA LYS A 17 13.74 3.25 2.97
C LYS A 17 13.69 4.32 4.08
N ARG A 18 14.71 5.19 4.13
CA ARG A 18 14.79 6.33 5.06
C ARG A 18 14.64 7.64 4.29
N VAL A 19 13.45 8.22 4.33
CA VAL A 19 13.13 9.46 3.59
C VAL A 19 13.65 10.71 4.31
N GLY A 20 13.94 11.77 3.55
CA GLY A 20 14.37 13.07 4.08
C GLY A 20 15.75 13.04 4.74
N ARG A 21 16.72 12.32 4.16
CA ARG A 21 18.10 12.19 4.67
C ARG A 21 19.13 12.63 3.62
N GLY A 22 18.97 13.85 3.12
CA GLY A 22 19.87 14.45 2.12
C GLY A 22 19.65 13.96 0.70
N GLU A 23 20.20 14.69 -0.27
CA GLU A 23 20.02 14.42 -1.71
C GLU A 23 20.70 13.13 -2.15
N GLY A 24 21.87 12.81 -1.60
CA GLY A 24 22.59 11.56 -1.90
C GLY A 24 21.82 10.29 -1.54
N SER A 25 20.76 10.37 -0.71
CA SER A 25 19.86 9.25 -0.45
C SER A 25 18.87 8.97 -1.59
N GLY A 26 18.75 9.85 -2.58
CA GLY A 26 17.70 9.83 -3.61
C GLY A 26 16.28 10.12 -3.06
N HIS A 27 16.18 10.32 -1.75
CA HIS A 27 14.94 10.51 -1.01
C HIS A 27 14.95 11.83 -0.21
N GLY A 28 15.88 12.73 -0.54
CA GLY A 28 15.97 14.08 -0.01
C GLY A 28 14.90 15.01 -0.57
N GLY A 29 15.02 16.30 -0.26
CA GLY A 29 14.11 17.35 -0.75
C GLY A 29 12.65 17.07 -0.36
N THR A 30 11.79 16.81 -1.35
CA THR A 30 10.35 16.56 -1.16
C THR A 30 10.03 15.20 -0.53
N SER A 31 11.04 14.42 -0.12
CA SER A 31 10.85 13.12 0.53
C SER A 31 9.96 12.18 -0.30
N THR A 32 10.13 12.21 -1.62
CA THR A 32 9.35 11.44 -2.62
C THR A 32 7.86 11.76 -2.69
N ARG A 33 7.40 12.86 -2.08
CA ARG A 33 5.98 13.29 -2.15
C ARG A 33 5.70 14.29 -3.27
N GLY A 34 6.72 14.74 -3.99
CA GLY A 34 6.57 15.81 -5.00
C GLY A 34 6.28 17.17 -4.37
N HIS A 35 5.92 18.14 -5.22
CA HIS A 35 5.65 19.52 -4.78
C HIS A 35 4.15 19.80 -4.66
N LYS A 36 3.73 20.39 -3.53
CA LYS A 36 2.35 20.87 -3.27
C LYS A 36 1.29 19.77 -3.44
N GLY A 37 0.03 20.15 -3.66
CA GLY A 37 -1.10 19.22 -3.74
C GLY A 37 -1.54 18.67 -2.37
N ALA A 38 -2.73 18.08 -2.33
CA ALA A 38 -3.28 17.55 -1.09
C ALA A 38 -2.44 16.36 -0.55
N GLN A 39 -1.92 15.50 -1.43
CA GLN A 39 -1.14 14.31 -1.07
C GLN A 39 0.21 14.59 -0.40
N SER A 40 0.80 15.77 -0.60
CA SER A 40 2.06 16.12 0.07
C SER A 40 1.87 16.61 1.50
N ARG A 41 0.64 16.97 1.89
CA ARG A 41 0.33 17.52 3.21
C ARG A 41 0.25 16.40 4.25
N SER A 42 0.68 16.72 5.47
CA SER A 42 0.54 15.81 6.62
C SER A 42 -0.94 15.52 6.89
N GLY A 43 -1.27 14.26 7.14
CA GLY A 43 -2.64 13.84 7.46
C GLY A 43 -3.58 13.73 6.26
N TYR A 44 -3.09 13.90 5.03
CA TYR A 44 -3.91 13.62 3.85
C TYR A 44 -4.38 12.16 3.86
N SER A 45 -5.70 12.00 3.79
CA SER A 45 -6.34 10.72 3.53
C SER A 45 -7.39 10.91 2.46
N ARG A 46 -7.43 9.99 1.50
CA ARG A 46 -8.53 9.90 0.54
C ARG A 46 -9.45 8.77 1.00
N LYS A 47 -10.76 9.00 1.02
CA LYS A 47 -11.72 7.91 1.22
C LYS A 47 -11.51 6.86 0.13
N ILE A 48 -11.41 5.59 0.53
CA ILE A 48 -11.29 4.48 -0.42
C ILE A 48 -12.54 4.51 -1.32
N GLY A 49 -12.32 4.55 -2.63
CA GLY A 49 -13.39 4.69 -3.64
C GLY A 49 -13.85 6.12 -3.94
N PHE A 50 -13.19 7.17 -3.43
CA PHE A 50 -13.50 8.55 -3.84
C PHE A 50 -12.88 8.89 -5.21
N GLU A 51 -13.73 9.23 -6.18
CA GLU A 51 -13.37 9.54 -7.57
C GLU A 51 -13.39 11.05 -7.89
N GLY A 52 -13.15 11.92 -6.89
CA GLY A 52 -12.98 13.36 -7.14
C GLY A 52 -14.29 14.16 -7.33
N GLY A 53 -15.44 13.53 -7.12
CA GLY A 53 -16.77 14.13 -7.31
C GLY A 53 -17.69 13.27 -8.17
N GLN A 54 -17.09 12.37 -8.98
CA GLN A 54 -17.83 11.35 -9.71
C GLN A 54 -18.50 10.35 -8.75
N MET A 55 -19.68 9.85 -9.13
CA MET A 55 -20.35 8.77 -8.42
C MET A 55 -19.46 7.51 -8.46
N PRO A 56 -19.01 6.98 -7.30
CA PRO A 56 -18.11 5.83 -7.26
C PRO A 56 -18.71 4.58 -7.91
N LEU A 57 -17.86 3.71 -8.45
CA LEU A 57 -18.29 2.45 -9.08
C LEU A 57 -19.25 1.63 -8.21
N GLN A 58 -18.96 1.50 -6.91
CA GLN A 58 -19.80 0.79 -5.92
C GLN A 58 -21.23 1.32 -5.77
N ARG A 59 -21.50 2.54 -6.25
CA ARG A 59 -22.84 3.15 -6.29
C ARG A 59 -23.45 3.12 -7.68
N ARG A 60 -22.63 3.07 -8.74
CA ARG A 60 -23.07 3.01 -10.13
C ARG A 60 -23.60 1.63 -10.52
N VAL A 61 -22.93 0.59 -10.03
CA VAL A 61 -23.27 -0.80 -10.38
C VAL A 61 -24.37 -1.31 -9.43
N PRO A 62 -25.44 -1.93 -9.96
CA PRO A 62 -26.46 -2.52 -9.11
C PRO A 62 -25.90 -3.69 -8.30
N LYS A 63 -26.42 -3.90 -7.09
CA LYS A 63 -26.16 -5.13 -6.34
C LYS A 63 -26.90 -6.28 -7.02
N PHE A 64 -26.25 -7.43 -7.16
CA PHE A 64 -26.84 -8.62 -7.76
C PHE A 64 -26.46 -9.88 -6.98
N GLY A 65 -27.30 -10.91 -7.08
CA GLY A 65 -27.11 -12.21 -6.45
C GLY A 65 -27.55 -12.30 -4.99
N PHE A 66 -27.33 -13.48 -4.40
CA PHE A 66 -27.55 -13.78 -2.99
C PHE A 66 -26.50 -14.81 -2.54
N THR A 67 -26.23 -14.87 -1.24
CA THR A 67 -25.29 -15.86 -0.68
C THR A 67 -26.07 -17.11 -0.28
N ASN A 68 -25.78 -18.27 -0.87
CA ASN A 68 -26.37 -19.55 -0.46
C ASN A 68 -25.55 -20.17 0.71
N PRO A 69 -26.11 -20.29 1.92
CA PRO A 69 -25.40 -20.86 3.07
C PRO A 69 -25.02 -22.34 2.90
N ASN A 70 -25.76 -23.09 2.07
CA ASN A 70 -25.61 -24.54 1.89
C ASN A 70 -24.89 -24.90 0.58
N ARG A 71 -24.03 -24.02 0.07
CA ARG A 71 -23.32 -24.27 -1.19
C ARG A 71 -22.30 -25.40 -1.01
N VAL A 72 -22.51 -26.52 -1.71
CA VAL A 72 -21.55 -27.64 -1.77
C VAL A 72 -20.63 -27.42 -2.97
N GLU A 73 -19.32 -27.27 -2.75
CA GLU A 73 -18.30 -27.23 -3.80
C GLU A 73 -17.70 -28.62 -3.98
N TYR A 74 -17.74 -29.14 -5.20
CA TYR A 74 -17.07 -30.38 -5.57
C TYR A 74 -15.74 -30.05 -6.27
N LYS A 75 -14.65 -30.69 -5.84
CA LYS A 75 -13.35 -30.61 -6.53
C LYS A 75 -13.41 -31.48 -7.78
N GLY A 76 -13.21 -30.86 -8.94
CA GLY A 76 -12.84 -31.56 -10.17
C GLY A 76 -11.38 -31.98 -10.14
#